data_AF-A0A2D8XD35-F1
#
_entry.id   AF-A0A2D8XD35-F1
#
_cell.length_a   1.000
_cell.length_b   1.000
_cell.length_c   1.000
_cell.angle_alpha   90.00
_cell.angle_beta   90.00
_cell.angle_gamma   90.00
#
_symmetry.space_group_name_H-M   'P 1'
#
loop_
_entity.id
_entity.type
_entity.pdbx_description
1 polymer ?
#
loop_
_entity_poly.entity_id
_entity_poly.type
_entity_poly.pdbx_seq_one_letter_code
_entity_poly.pdbx_strand_id
1 'polypeptide(L)'
;MIEVAVAAQAAFKAYTILKAGVDRGKEIGEMRSTVRQFFDAKQDINEAVKKEEKRQAKYGLEEGSTLGEAIDYIEEQEAVAKLEHKIKWMYIDQGKSATWAKIVAENNRRQRQRALKSKMRLNKNNADAELMKVVFLVFVFIGLGVGAIAAILLLIFNLSAE
;
A
#
# COMPACT_ATOMS: atom_id res chain seq x y z
N MET A 1 9.69 6.73 9.80
CA MET A 1 11.15 6.53 9.59
C MET A 1 11.62 5.07 9.67
N ILE A 2 11.40 4.33 10.77
CA ILE A 2 12.01 2.99 10.99
C ILE A 2 11.71 1.99 9.86
N GLU A 3 10.48 1.94 9.35
CA GLU A 3 10.10 0.98 8.31
C GLU A 3 10.85 1.21 6.98
N VAL A 4 11.06 2.46 6.58
CA VAL A 4 11.71 2.79 5.30
C VAL A 4 13.21 2.57 5.38
N ALA A 5 13.83 2.98 6.49
CA ALA A 5 15.24 2.71 6.74
C ALA A 5 15.54 1.19 6.81
N VAL A 6 14.66 0.41 7.44
CA VAL A 6 14.78 -1.06 7.47
C VAL A 6 14.64 -1.65 6.06
N ALA A 7 13.69 -1.17 5.27
CA ALA A 7 13.53 -1.61 3.89
C ALA A 7 14.74 -1.20 3.02
N ALA A 8 15.30 0.00 3.21
CA ALA A 8 16.50 0.47 2.52
C ALA A 8 17.71 -0.41 2.87
N GLN A 9 17.88 -0.78 4.14
CA GLN A 9 18.91 -1.73 4.57
C GLN A 9 18.71 -3.12 3.98
N ALA A 10 17.47 -3.60 3.87
CA ALA A 10 17.16 -4.88 3.23
C ALA A 10 17.54 -4.85 1.73
N ALA A 11 17.22 -3.75 1.03
CA ALA A 11 17.62 -3.53 -0.36
C ALA A 11 19.14 -3.49 -0.51
N PHE A 12 19.85 -2.77 0.38
CA PHE A 12 21.30 -2.74 0.38
C PHE A 12 21.92 -4.12 0.62
N LYS A 13 21.42 -4.87 1.60
CA LYS A 13 21.87 -6.24 1.89
C LYS A 13 21.68 -7.15 0.68
N ALA A 14 20.50 -7.13 0.05
CA ALA A 14 20.25 -7.90 -1.16
C ALA A 14 21.24 -7.52 -2.28
N TYR A 15 21.48 -6.23 -2.50
CA TYR A 15 22.49 -5.76 -3.45
C TYR A 15 23.90 -6.31 -3.13
N THR A 16 24.35 -6.23 -1.88
CA THR A 16 25.70 -6.71 -1.51
C THR A 16 25.86 -8.21 -1.73
N ILE A 17 24.80 -9.00 -1.47
CA ILE A 17 24.80 -10.45 -1.73
C ILE A 17 24.88 -10.70 -3.25
N LEU A 18 24.12 -9.97 -4.06
CA LEU A 18 24.17 -10.07 -5.52
C LEU A 18 25.57 -9.73 -6.03
N LYS A 19 26.12 -8.59 -5.60
CA LYS A 19 27.46 -8.15 -5.97
C LYS A 19 28.50 -9.20 -5.62
N ALA A 20 28.51 -9.69 -4.37
CA ALA A 20 29.47 -10.69 -3.93
C ALA A 20 29.29 -12.04 -4.65
N GLY A 21 28.09 -12.38 -5.10
CA GLY A 21 27.86 -13.56 -5.93
C GLY A 21 28.45 -13.38 -7.33
N VAL A 22 28.15 -12.25 -7.99
CA VAL A 22 28.67 -11.93 -9.32
C VAL A 22 30.19 -11.82 -9.31
N ASP A 23 30.77 -11.14 -8.31
CA ASP A 23 32.23 -11.00 -8.15
C ASP A 23 32.92 -12.37 -7.94
N ARG A 24 32.19 -13.39 -7.45
CA ARG A 24 32.66 -14.78 -7.34
C ARG A 24 32.34 -15.65 -8.56
N GLY A 25 31.92 -15.04 -9.67
CA GLY A 25 31.59 -15.73 -10.92
C GLY A 25 30.21 -16.38 -10.97
N LYS A 26 29.33 -16.15 -9.99
CA LYS A 26 27.95 -16.64 -10.07
C LYS A 26 27.14 -15.83 -11.05
N GLU A 27 26.26 -16.50 -11.76
CA GLU A 27 25.30 -15.80 -12.61
C GLU A 27 24.24 -15.11 -11.75
N ILE A 28 23.87 -13.88 -12.11
CA ILE A 28 22.80 -13.14 -11.42
C ILE A 28 21.45 -13.88 -11.53
N GLY A 29 21.28 -14.66 -12.59
CA GLY A 29 20.11 -15.52 -12.82
C GLY A 29 20.01 -16.71 -11.86
N GLU A 30 21.06 -17.08 -11.13
CA GLU A 30 21.01 -18.10 -10.07
C GLU A 30 20.52 -17.51 -8.75
N MET A 31 20.73 -16.21 -8.55
CA MET A 31 20.39 -15.48 -7.31
C MET A 31 18.99 -14.86 -7.36
N ARG A 32 18.04 -15.53 -8.00
CA ARG A 32 16.66 -15.01 -8.23
C ARG A 32 15.93 -14.66 -6.94
N SER A 33 16.17 -15.41 -5.87
CA SER A 33 15.59 -15.13 -4.55
C SER A 33 16.09 -13.79 -4.02
N THR A 34 17.39 -13.51 -4.13
CA THR A 34 18.00 -12.25 -3.72
C THR A 34 17.56 -11.08 -4.59
N VAL A 35 17.44 -11.28 -5.91
CA VAL A 35 16.85 -10.27 -6.81
C VAL A 35 15.41 -9.94 -6.41
N ARG A 36 14.61 -10.96 -6.07
CA ARG A 36 13.23 -10.75 -5.58
C ARG A 36 13.22 -9.95 -4.27
N GLN A 37 14.05 -10.32 -3.29
CA GLN A 37 14.17 -9.60 -2.02
C GLN A 37 14.50 -8.12 -2.21
N PHE A 38 15.38 -7.80 -3.17
CA PHE A 38 15.67 -6.41 -3.52
C PHE A 38 14.43 -5.66 -4.01
N PHE A 39 13.67 -6.26 -4.94
CA PHE A 39 12.46 -5.63 -5.48
C PHE A 39 11.32 -5.54 -4.47
N ASP A 40 11.20 -6.51 -3.56
CA ASP A 40 10.24 -6.48 -2.45
C ASP A 40 10.57 -5.33 -1.50
N ALA A 41 11.84 -5.19 -1.09
CA ALA A 41 12.30 -4.07 -0.24
C ALA A 41 12.10 -2.70 -0.92
N LYS A 42 12.45 -2.57 -2.22
CA LYS A 42 12.16 -1.37 -3.01
C LYS A 42 10.67 -1.06 -3.04
N GLN A 43 9.83 -2.09 -3.10
CA GLN A 43 8.40 -1.91 -3.08
C GLN A 43 7.91 -1.37 -1.72
N ASP A 44 8.40 -1.91 -0.61
CA ASP A 44 8.00 -1.48 0.73
C ASP A 44 8.33 0.02 0.95
N ILE A 45 9.50 0.48 0.49
CA ILE A 45 9.87 1.91 0.48
C ILE A 45 8.86 2.73 -0.31
N ASN A 46 8.55 2.33 -1.54
CA ASN A 46 7.58 3.05 -2.40
C ASN A 46 6.17 3.08 -1.81
N GLU A 47 5.78 2.04 -1.08
CA GLU A 47 4.49 1.99 -0.40
C GLU A 47 4.47 2.91 0.83
N ALA A 48 5.56 2.96 1.59
CA ALA A 48 5.69 3.87 2.73
C ALA A 48 5.69 5.35 2.29
N VAL A 49 6.45 5.71 1.25
CA VAL A 49 6.44 7.07 0.66
C VAL A 49 5.02 7.47 0.24
N LYS A 50 4.30 6.58 -0.45
CA LYS A 50 2.91 6.86 -0.86
C LYS A 50 1.94 6.98 0.30
N LYS A 51 2.16 6.26 1.41
CA LYS A 51 1.34 6.40 2.62
C LYS A 51 1.58 7.76 3.25
N GLU A 52 2.83 8.20 3.30
CA GLU A 52 3.22 9.52 3.80
C GLU A 52 2.64 10.66 2.97
N GLU A 53 2.80 10.60 1.64
CA GLU A 53 2.18 11.57 0.71
C GLU A 53 0.67 11.67 0.93
N LYS A 54 -0.01 10.53 1.12
CA LYS A 54 -1.45 10.50 1.41
C LYS A 54 -1.80 11.06 2.79
N ARG A 55 -0.96 10.83 3.80
CA ARG A 55 -1.14 11.36 5.15
C ARG A 55 -1.03 12.88 5.12
N GLN A 56 0.02 13.41 4.49
CA GLN A 56 0.22 14.84 4.29
C GLN A 56 -0.95 15.49 3.54
N ALA A 57 -1.44 14.85 2.47
CA ALA A 57 -2.60 15.34 1.72
C ALA A 57 -3.91 15.36 2.54
N LYS A 58 -4.05 14.50 3.54
CA LYS A 58 -5.27 14.36 4.34
C LYS A 58 -5.28 15.19 5.62
N TYR A 59 -4.14 15.34 6.29
CA TYR A 59 -4.03 15.95 7.63
C TYR A 59 -3.22 17.25 7.65
N GLY A 60 -2.69 17.70 6.50
CA GLY A 60 -1.80 18.86 6.43
C GLY A 60 -0.40 18.58 6.96
N LEU A 61 0.50 19.56 6.82
CA LEU A 61 1.91 19.45 7.24
C LEU A 61 2.09 19.50 8.78
N GLU A 62 1.08 19.96 9.52
CA GLU A 62 1.18 20.29 10.94
C GLU A 62 1.03 19.07 11.88
N GLU A 63 0.35 18.00 11.46
CA GLU A 63 0.01 16.86 12.33
C GLU A 63 0.86 15.60 12.13
N GLY A 64 1.88 15.57 11.27
CA GLY A 64 2.62 14.31 11.19
C GLY A 64 3.86 14.15 10.32
N SER A 65 4.40 15.14 9.63
CA SER A 65 5.66 14.93 8.90
C SER A 65 6.46 16.20 8.89
N THR A 66 7.62 16.19 9.55
CA THR A 66 8.58 17.28 9.41
C THR A 66 9.15 17.26 7.99
N LEU A 67 9.46 18.44 7.42
CA LEU A 67 10.13 18.53 6.11
C LEU A 67 11.38 17.63 6.05
N GLY A 68 12.11 17.48 7.17
CA GLY A 68 13.26 16.59 7.28
C GLY A 68 12.90 15.12 7.05
N GLU A 69 11.84 14.61 7.66
CA GLU A 69 11.41 13.21 7.46
C GLU A 69 10.99 12.94 6.00
N ALA A 70 10.37 13.92 5.33
CA ALA A 70 10.06 13.80 3.91
C ALA A 70 11.32 13.75 3.03
N ILE A 71 12.35 14.54 3.37
CA ILE A 71 13.64 14.52 2.68
C ILE A 71 14.32 13.16 2.85
N ASP A 72 14.38 12.63 4.07
CA ASP A 72 15.01 11.34 4.37
C ASP A 72 14.39 10.20 3.53
N TYR A 73 13.07 10.20 3.37
CA TYR A 73 12.40 9.21 2.53
C TYR A 73 12.77 9.31 1.04
N ILE A 74 12.89 10.54 0.52
CA ILE A 74 13.29 10.76 -0.88
C ILE A 74 14.73 10.31 -1.08
N GLU A 75 15.62 10.62 -0.14
CA GLU A 75 17.02 10.22 -0.18
C GLU A 75 17.17 8.68 -0.15
N GLU A 76 16.43 7.99 0.72
CA GLU A 76 16.43 6.52 0.77
C GLU A 76 15.88 5.90 -0.52
N GLN A 77 14.83 6.49 -1.10
CA GLN A 77 14.28 6.06 -2.39
C GLN A 77 15.32 6.23 -3.51
N GLU A 78 16.02 7.36 -3.56
CA GLU A 78 17.06 7.63 -4.55
C GLU A 78 18.26 6.69 -4.36
N ALA A 79 18.65 6.42 -3.11
CA ALA A 79 19.71 5.47 -2.79
C ALA A 79 19.38 4.07 -3.32
N VAL A 80 18.15 3.58 -3.12
CA VAL A 80 17.72 2.28 -3.66
C VAL A 80 17.61 2.29 -5.18
N ALA A 81 17.20 3.40 -5.80
CA ALA A 81 17.24 3.54 -7.26
C ALA A 81 18.67 3.45 -7.82
N LYS A 82 19.66 4.01 -7.14
CA LYS A 82 21.09 3.86 -7.49
C LYS A 82 21.52 2.39 -7.39
N LEU A 83 21.06 1.65 -6.39
CA LEU A 83 21.37 0.21 -6.27
C LEU A 83 20.72 -0.61 -7.38
N GLU A 84 19.47 -0.31 -7.75
CA GLU A 84 18.79 -0.97 -8.88
C GLU A 84 19.55 -0.74 -10.18
N HIS A 85 20.07 0.47 -10.41
CA HIS A 85 20.90 0.76 -11.57
C HIS A 85 22.18 -0.08 -11.58
N LYS A 86 22.81 -0.31 -10.42
CA LYS A 86 23.97 -1.22 -10.33
C LYS A 86 23.58 -2.67 -10.63
N ILE A 87 22.42 -3.13 -10.15
CA ILE A 87 21.88 -4.47 -10.46
C ILE A 87 21.60 -4.62 -11.96
N LYS A 88 21.06 -3.59 -12.61
CA LYS A 88 20.87 -3.54 -14.06
C LYS A 88 22.18 -3.82 -14.79
N TRP A 89 23.27 -3.15 -14.41
CA TRP A 89 24.57 -3.37 -15.06
C TRP A 89 25.09 -4.78 -14.85
N MET A 90 24.91 -5.38 -13.67
CA MET A 90 25.24 -6.81 -13.47
C MET A 90 24.50 -7.75 -14.44
N TYR A 91 23.24 -7.46 -14.78
CA TYR A 91 22.52 -8.22 -15.82
C TYR A 91 23.09 -7.96 -17.22
N ILE A 92 23.42 -6.72 -17.54
CA ILE A 92 23.95 -6.33 -18.86
C ILE A 92 25.33 -6.94 -19.08
N ASP A 93 26.21 -6.88 -18.09
CA ASP A 93 27.58 -7.39 -18.14
C ASP A 93 27.61 -8.91 -18.37
N GLN A 94 26.58 -9.62 -17.93
CA GLN A 94 26.39 -11.05 -18.16
C GLN A 94 25.63 -11.38 -19.46
N GLY A 95 25.40 -10.39 -20.34
CA GLY A 95 24.64 -10.57 -21.59
C GLY A 95 23.13 -10.80 -21.39
N LYS A 96 22.58 -10.53 -20.20
CA LYS A 96 21.19 -10.83 -19.81
C LYS A 96 20.28 -9.59 -19.89
N SER A 97 20.59 -8.63 -20.76
CA SER A 97 19.82 -7.39 -20.96
C SER A 97 18.33 -7.63 -21.24
N ALA A 98 18.01 -8.64 -22.05
CA ALA A 98 16.61 -9.00 -22.35
C ALA A 98 15.86 -9.51 -21.11
N THR A 99 16.53 -10.25 -20.23
CA THR A 99 15.97 -10.71 -18.96
C THR A 99 15.70 -9.54 -18.02
N TRP A 100 16.63 -8.58 -17.93
CA TRP A 100 16.42 -7.36 -17.16
C TRP A 100 15.18 -6.59 -17.63
N ALA A 101 15.04 -6.39 -18.95
CA ALA A 101 13.87 -5.71 -19.51
C ALA A 101 12.55 -6.39 -19.12
N LYS A 102 12.50 -7.74 -19.15
CA LYS A 102 11.33 -8.53 -18.71
C LYS A 102 11.04 -8.35 -17.22
N ILE A 103 12.08 -8.35 -16.37
CA ILE A 103 11.93 -8.14 -14.92
C ILE A 103 11.32 -6.77 -14.62
N VAL A 104 11.85 -5.71 -15.25
CA VAL A 104 11.33 -4.35 -15.06
C VAL A 104 9.89 -4.23 -15.56
N ALA A 105 9.58 -4.80 -16.73
CA ALA A 105 8.23 -4.80 -17.27
C ALA A 105 7.23 -5.50 -16.35
N GLU A 106 7.59 -6.66 -15.81
CA GLU A 106 6.74 -7.40 -14.88
C GLU A 106 6.58 -6.67 -13.54
N ASN A 107 7.64 -6.08 -13.00
CA ASN A 107 7.57 -5.25 -11.79
C ASN A 107 6.60 -4.07 -11.99
N ASN A 108 6.74 -3.33 -13.09
CA ASN A 108 5.85 -2.22 -13.44
C ASN A 108 4.39 -2.68 -13.61
N ARG A 109 4.16 -3.84 -14.24
CA ARG A 109 2.83 -4.44 -14.39
C ARG A 109 2.21 -4.74 -13.02
N ARG A 110 2.97 -5.34 -12.10
CA ARG A 110 2.52 -5.66 -10.74
C ARG A 110 2.21 -4.40 -9.93
N GLN A 111 3.05 -3.38 -10.02
CA GLN A 111 2.80 -2.10 -9.35
C GLN A 111 1.51 -1.44 -9.84
N ARG A 112 1.27 -1.42 -11.16
CA ARG A 112 0.02 -0.93 -11.75
C ARG A 112 -1.19 -1.72 -11.24
N GLN A 113 -1.10 -3.05 -11.23
CA GLN A 113 -2.19 -3.90 -10.72
C GLN A 113 -2.49 -3.66 -9.24
N ARG A 114 -1.47 -3.48 -8.40
CA ARG A 114 -1.65 -3.14 -6.98
C ARG A 114 -2.27 -1.76 -6.82
N ALA A 115 -1.84 -0.76 -7.59
CA ALA A 115 -2.44 0.56 -7.59
C ALA A 115 -3.93 0.51 -7.98
N LEU A 116 -4.28 -0.23 -9.05
CA LEU A 116 -5.67 -0.44 -9.46
C LEU A 116 -6.49 -1.17 -8.38
N LYS A 117 -5.96 -2.26 -7.79
CA LYS A 117 -6.62 -2.96 -6.68
C LYS A 117 -6.83 -2.06 -5.47
N SER A 118 -5.87 -1.20 -5.13
CA SER A 118 -6.02 -0.24 -4.04
C SER A 118 -7.14 0.76 -4.32
N LYS A 119 -7.26 1.27 -5.54
CA LYS A 119 -8.36 2.15 -5.97
C LYS A 119 -9.72 1.45 -5.91
N MET A 120 -9.80 0.21 -6.41
CA MET A 120 -11.04 -0.57 -6.36
C MET A 120 -11.48 -0.89 -4.93
N ARG A 121 -10.54 -1.18 -4.01
CA ARG A 121 -10.85 -1.39 -2.59
C ARG A 121 -11.43 -0.14 -1.95
N LEU A 122 -10.88 1.03 -2.25
CA LEU A 122 -11.41 2.31 -1.76
C LEU A 122 -12.84 2.55 -2.27
N ASN A 123 -13.09 2.30 -3.56
CA ASN A 123 -14.43 2.48 -4.13
C ASN A 123 -15.46 1.50 -3.52
N LYS A 124 -15.08 0.24 -3.26
CA LYS A 124 -15.96 -0.72 -2.59
C LYS A 124 -16.29 -0.29 -1.17
N ASN A 125 -15.29 0.10 -0.38
CA ASN A 125 -15.52 0.55 0.99
C ASN A 125 -16.44 1.78 1.06
N ASN A 126 -16.35 2.69 0.08
CA ASN A 126 -17.24 3.85 0.01
C ASN A 126 -18.68 3.44 -0.35
N ALA A 127 -18.85 2.52 -1.31
CA ALA A 127 -20.16 2.00 -1.70
C ALA A 127 -20.85 1.21 -0.57
N ASP A 128 -20.08 0.41 0.17
CA ASP A 128 -20.58 -0.35 1.33
C ASP A 128 -20.97 0.59 2.49
N ALA A 129 -20.21 1.69 2.68
CA ALA A 129 -20.54 2.70 3.68
C ALA A 129 -21.82 3.49 3.34
N GLU A 130 -22.04 3.79 2.05
CA GLU A 130 -23.29 4.41 1.59
C GLU A 130 -24.49 3.47 1.75
N LEU A 131 -24.33 2.18 1.41
CA LEU A 131 -25.37 1.17 1.62
C LEU A 131 -25.71 0.99 3.10
N MET A 132 -24.70 0.91 3.98
CA MET A 132 -24.94 0.79 5.43
C MET A 132 -25.68 1.99 6.01
N LYS A 133 -25.42 3.21 5.53
CA LYS A 133 -26.18 4.40 5.94
C LYS A 133 -27.64 4.29 5.51
N VAL A 134 -27.91 3.89 4.27
CA VAL A 134 -29.28 3.73 3.76
C VAL A 134 -30.02 2.62 4.54
N VAL A 135 -29.38 1.48 4.76
CA VAL A 135 -29.95 0.37 5.54
C VAL A 135 -30.25 0.80 6.97
N PHE A 136 -29.30 1.46 7.65
CA PHE A 136 -29.51 1.99 8.99
C PHE A 136 -30.68 2.97 9.05
N LEU A 137 -30.78 3.88 8.08
CA LEU A 137 -31.84 4.88 8.00
C LEU A 137 -33.22 4.20 7.81
N VAL A 138 -33.32 3.19 6.95
CA VAL A 138 -34.54 2.38 6.77
C VAL A 138 -34.93 1.66 8.06
N PHE A 139 -33.99 1.06 8.78
CA PHE A 139 -34.26 0.40 10.07
C PHE A 139 -34.75 1.39 11.14
N VAL A 140 -34.19 2.60 11.20
CA VAL A 140 -34.64 3.66 12.12
C VAL A 140 -36.08 4.07 11.81
N PHE A 141 -36.44 4.26 10.54
CA PHE A 141 -37.82 4.60 10.15
C PHE A 141 -38.82 3.50 10.46
N ILE A 142 -38.46 2.24 10.22
CA ILE A 142 -39.31 1.09 10.58
C ILE A 142 -39.48 0.99 12.10
N GLY A 143 -38.39 1.17 12.87
CA GLY A 143 -38.43 1.16 14.33
C GLY A 143 -39.32 2.25 14.93
N LEU A 144 -39.24 3.48 14.39
CA LEU A 144 -40.10 4.59 14.79
C LEU A 144 -41.57 4.35 14.43
N GLY A 145 -41.84 3.78 13.26
CA GLY A 145 -43.20 3.43 12.83
C GLY A 145 -43.85 2.37 13.72
N VAL A 146 -43.13 1.29 14.04
CA VAL A 146 -43.62 0.23 14.93
C VAL A 146 -43.79 0.75 16.36
N GLY A 147 -42.86 1.57 16.84
CA GLY A 147 -42.95 2.21 18.16
C GLY A 147 -44.15 3.14 18.29
N ALA A 148 -44.45 3.95 17.26
CA ALA A 148 -45.62 4.82 17.24
C ALA A 148 -46.93 4.02 17.25
N ILE A 149 -47.02 2.94 16.48
CA ILE A 149 -48.21 2.07 16.45
C ILE A 149 -48.41 1.38 17.81
N ALA A 150 -47.34 0.88 18.43
CA ALA A 150 -47.41 0.27 19.76
C ALA A 150 -47.84 1.28 20.84
N ALA A 151 -47.34 2.52 20.77
CA ALA A 151 -47.74 3.59 21.69
C ALA A 151 -49.22 3.99 21.53
N ILE A 152 -49.71 4.05 20.29
CA ILE A 152 -51.13 4.32 20.00
C ILE A 152 -52.01 3.18 20.52
N LEU A 153 -51.62 1.92 20.30
CA LEU A 153 -52.36 0.76 20.82
C LEU A 153 -52.40 0.76 22.35
N LEU A 154 -51.28 1.05 23.03
CA LEU A 154 -51.24 1.15 24.48
C LEU A 154 -52.17 2.27 25.00
N LEU A 155 -52.20 3.42 24.34
CA LEU A 155 -53.10 4.52 24.71
C LEU A 155 -54.57 4.14 24.52
N ILE A 156 -54.93 3.47 23.42
CA ILE A 156 -56.31 3.01 23.16
C ILE A 156 -56.74 1.96 24.19
N PHE A 157 -55.88 0.99 24.50
CA PHE A 157 -56.18 -0.05 25.50
C PHE A 157 -56.29 0.51 26.92
N ASN A 158 -55.48 1.51 27.28
CA ASN A 158 -55.54 2.14 28.60
C ASN A 158 -56.75 3.07 28.76
N LEU A 159 -57.21 3.71 27.67
CA LEU A 159 -58.41 4.56 27.68
C LEU A 159 -59.72 3.76 27.74
N SER A 160 -59.69 2.48 27.35
CA SER A 160 -60.86 1.59 27.36
C SER A 160 -61.00 0.80 28.68
N ALA A 161 -60.06 0.98 29.62
CA ALA A 161 -60.01 0.30 30.91
C ALA A 161 -60.45 1.18 32.11
N GLU A 162 -60.80 2.45 31.86
CA GLU A 162 -61.56 3.34 32.76
C GLU A 162 -63.03 3.37 32.35
#